data_AF-A0A7C7GW20-F1
#
_entry.id   AF-A0A7C7GW20-F1
#
_cell.length_a   1.000
_cell.length_b   1.000
_cell.length_c   1.000
_cell.angle_alpha   90.00
_cell.angle_beta   90.00
_cell.angle_gamma   90.00
#
_symmetry.space_group_name_H-M   'P 1'
#
loop_
_entity.id
_entity.type
_entity.pdbx_description
1 polymer ?
#
loop_
_entity_poly.entity_id
_entity_poly.type
_entity_poly.pdbx_seq_one_letter_code
_entity_poly.pdbx_strand_id
1 'polypeptide(L)' 'RRFSLDDAREFVLATNVGGETLSHGDGYPLRLVAPGRRGFEWARWVTEIETNSTPSWLQSPLPLQ' A
#
# COMPACT_ATOMS: atom_id res chain seq x y z
N ARG A 1 1.52 -0.75 -6.47
CA ARG A 1 2.19 0.55 -6.17
C ARG A 1 3.58 0.25 -5.62
N ARG A 2 4.55 1.15 -5.76
CA ARG A 2 5.91 0.93 -5.23
C ARG A 2 6.26 2.02 -4.23
N PHE A 3 6.91 1.62 -3.14
CA PHE A 3 7.35 2.50 -2.06
C PHE A 3 8.77 2.12 -1.67
N SER A 4 9.54 3.06 -1.13
CA SER A 4 10.84 2.72 -0.55
C SER A 4 10.64 1.84 0.69
N LEU A 5 11.64 1.02 1.03
CA LEU A 5 11.60 0.24 2.26
C LEU A 5 11.58 1.13 3.52
N ASP A 6 12.12 2.34 3.43
CA ASP A 6 12.14 3.27 4.55
C ASP A 6 10.73 3.80 4.83
N ASP A 7 10.03 4.28 3.79
CA ASP A 7 8.64 4.71 3.90
C ASP A 7 7.72 3.57 4.35
N ALA A 8 7.94 2.35 3.83
CA ALA A 8 7.10 1.20 4.12
C ALA A 8 7.11 0.79 5.60
N ARG A 9 8.14 1.15 6.37
CA ARG A 9 8.21 0.87 7.82
C ARG A 9 7.15 1.63 8.62
N GLU A 10 6.71 2.79 8.14
CA GLU A 10 5.69 3.62 8.78
C GLU A 10 4.27 3.21 8.38
N PHE A 11 4.12 2.23 7.47
CA PHE A 11 2.83 1.86 6.93
C PHE A 11 2.15 0.79 7.78
N VAL A 12 0.82 0.77 7.73
CA VAL A 12 -0.01 -0.18 8.47
C VAL A 12 -0.91 -0.93 7.50
N LEU A 13 -1.02 -2.24 7.69
CA LEU A 13 -2.07 -3.05 7.07
C LEU A 13 -3.29 -3.05 7.99
N ALA A 14 -4.33 -2.34 7.56
CA ALA A 14 -5.54 -2.15 8.34
C ALA A 14 -6.65 -3.10 7.88
N THR A 15 -7.25 -3.80 8.84
CA THR A 15 -8.51 -4.55 8.71
C THR A 15 -9.70 -3.79 9.31
N ASN A 16 -9.41 -2.79 10.15
CA ASN A 16 -10.37 -2.01 10.92
C ASN A 16 -9.96 -0.53 10.96
N VAL A 17 -10.92 0.37 11.17
CA VAL A 17 -10.69 1.80 11.39
C VAL A 17 -11.68 2.34 12.41
N GLY A 18 -11.21 3.12 13.38
CA GLY A 18 -12.08 3.69 14.42
C GLY A 18 -12.81 2.64 15.28
N GLY A 19 -12.27 1.42 15.40
CA GLY A 19 -12.91 0.31 16.10
C GLY A 19 -13.87 -0.54 15.26
N GLU A 20 -14.18 -0.12 14.03
CA GLU A 20 -15.09 -0.81 13.13
C GLU A 20 -14.34 -1.58 12.03
N THR A 21 -14.90 -2.66 11.53
CA THR A 21 -14.38 -3.36 10.34
C THR A 21 -14.49 -2.47 9.11
N LEU A 22 -13.51 -2.53 8.22
CA LEU A 22 -13.56 -1.77 6.96
C LEU A 22 -14.84 -2.12 6.18
N SER A 23 -15.46 -1.11 5.57
CA SER A 23 -16.46 -1.35 4.53
C SER A 23 -15.77 -1.82 3.24
N HIS A 24 -16.53 -2.43 2.32
CA HIS A 24 -15.98 -2.78 1.01
C HIS A 24 -15.44 -1.55 0.26
N GLY A 25 -16.16 -0.41 0.31
CA GLY A 25 -15.72 0.84 -0.31
C GLY A 25 -14.45 1.41 0.30
N ASP A 26 -14.21 1.14 1.58
CA ASP A 26 -13.02 1.62 2.30
C ASP A 26 -11.82 0.70 2.18
N GLY A 27 -11.98 -0.50 1.60
CA GLY A 27 -10.88 -1.41 1.29
C GLY A 27 -10.96 -2.78 1.95
N TYR A 28 -12.10 -3.20 2.51
CA TYR A 28 -12.26 -4.55 3.04
C TYR A 28 -11.88 -5.62 1.99
N PRO A 29 -11.10 -6.66 2.36
CA PRO A 29 -10.73 -7.03 3.74
C PRO A 29 -9.46 -6.36 4.28
N LEU A 30 -8.65 -5.74 3.41
CA LEU A 30 -7.32 -5.26 3.77
C LEU A 30 -6.96 -3.99 2.99
N ARG A 31 -6.52 -2.96 3.71
CA ARG A 31 -6.01 -1.71 3.14
C ARG A 31 -4.63 -1.39 3.68
N LEU A 32 -3.75 -0.91 2.80
CA LEU A 32 -2.50 -0.26 3.19
C LEU A 32 -2.78 1.20 3.56
N VAL A 33 -2.46 1.58 4.79
CA VAL A 33 -2.47 2.95 5.30
C VAL A 33 -1.03 3.47 5.26
N ALA A 34 -0.82 4.59 4.58
CA ALA A 34 0.49 5.20 4.40
C ALA A 34 0.50 6.63 4.97
N PRO A 35 0.83 6.81 6.25
CA PRO A 35 0.96 8.14 6.86
C PRO A 35 1.91 9.04 6.05
N GLY A 36 1.60 10.34 5.98
CA GLY A 36 2.38 11.31 5.21
C GLY A 36 2.23 11.22 3.69
N ARG A 37 1.52 10.22 3.16
CA ARG A 37 1.15 10.12 1.73
C ARG A 37 -0.23 10.70 1.46
N ARG A 38 -0.50 11.06 0.20
CA ARG A 38 -1.84 11.48 -0.22
C ARG A 38 -2.80 10.30 -0.16
N GLY A 39 -4.07 10.53 0.18
CA GLY A 39 -5.04 9.45 0.38
C GLY A 39 -5.27 8.55 -0.84
N PHE A 40 -5.12 9.09 -2.06
CA PHE A 40 -5.20 8.27 -3.28
C PHE A 40 -3.97 7.37 -3.46
N GLU A 41 -2.89 7.54 -2.70
CA GLU A 41 -1.71 6.67 -2.70
C GLU A 41 -1.95 5.36 -1.94
N TRP A 42 -2.99 5.32 -1.11
CA TRP A 42 -3.29 4.19 -0.24
C TRP A 42 -3.94 3.06 -1.06
N ALA A 43 -3.34 1.87 -1.02
CA ALA A 43 -3.89 0.72 -1.71
C ALA A 43 -5.05 0.13 -0.89
N ARG A 44 -6.26 0.23 -1.43
CA ARG A 44 -7.42 -0.56 -0.99
C ARG A 44 -7.35 -1.95 -1.61
N TRP A 45 -7.96 -2.94 -0.95
CA TRP A 45 -8.09 -4.31 -1.45
C TRP A 45 -6.73 -4.97 -1.73
N VAL A 46 -5.82 -4.88 -0.76
CA VAL A 46 -4.48 -5.47 -0.87
C VAL A 46 -4.60 -6.98 -0.94
N THR A 47 -4.07 -7.58 -2.01
CA THR A 47 -3.99 -9.04 -2.20
C THR A 47 -2.58 -9.57 -2.09
N GLU A 48 -1.57 -8.74 -2.36
CA GLU A 48 -0.18 -9.16 -2.47
C GLU A 48 0.79 -8.03 -2.13
N ILE A 49 1.92 -8.39 -1.52
CA ILE A 49 3.03 -7.50 -1.19
C ILE A 49 4.32 -8.24 -1.52
N GLU A 50 5.15 -7.61 -2.34
CA GLU A 50 6.43 -8.16 -2.75
C GLU A 50 7.57 -7.18 -2.49
N THR A 51 8.73 -7.72 -2.12
CA THR A 51 9.97 -6.95 -2.07
C THR A 51 10.65 -6.97 -3.43
N ASN A 52 11.08 -5.80 -3.91
CA ASN A 52 11.78 -5.68 -5.18
C ASN A 52 13.26 -5.32 -4.92
N SER A 53 14.18 -6.16 -5.41
CA SER A 53 15.64 -5.95 -5.29
C SER A 53 16.26 -5.25 -6.50
N THR A 54 15.48 -4.96 -7.54
CA THR A 54 15.95 -4.23 -8.73
C THR A 54 16.31 -2.80 -8.34
N PRO A 55 17.53 -2.32 -8.64
CA PRO A 55 17.90 -0.94 -8.39
C PRO A 55 16.94 0.04 -9.07
N SER A 56 16.66 1.19 -8.44
CA SER A 56 15.65 2.14 -8.91
C SER A 56 15.86 2.61 -10.36
N TRP A 57 17.11 2.73 -10.81
CA TRP A 57 17.46 3.12 -12.18
C TRP A 57 17.18 2.04 -13.25
N LEU A 58 16.93 0.80 -12.84
CA LEU A 58 16.51 -0.30 -13.73
C LEU A 58 15.01 -0.61 -13.61
N GLN A 59 14.27 0.09 -12.75
CA GLN A 59 12.84 -0.12 -12.61
C GLN A 59 12.07 0.59 -13.72
N SER A 60 11.15 -0.11 -14.39
CA SER A 60 10.22 0.52 -15.31
C SER A 60 9.36 1.56 -14.57
N PRO A 61 9.26 2.80 -15.06
CA PRO A 61 8.40 3.83 -14.46
C PRO A 61 6.91 3.50 -14.63
N LEU A 62 6.56 2.60 -15.54
CA LEU A 62 5.21 2.11 -15.74
C LEU A 62 5.05 0.72 -15.11
N PRO A 63 3.87 0.41 -14.53
CA PRO A 63 3.54 -0.96 -14.19
C PRO A 63 3.55 -1.77 -15.49
N LEU A 64 4.51 -2.68 -15.61
CA LEU A 64 4.47 -3.73 -16.61
C LEU A 64 3.46 -4.74 -16.05
N GLN A 65 2.18 -4.58 -16.43
CA GLN A 65 1.21 -5.65 -16.27
C GLN A 65 1.50 -6.75 -17.30
#